data_AF-A0A6N6VVN6-F1
#
_entry.id   AF-A0A6N6VVN6-F1
#
_cell.length_a   1.000
_cell.length_b   1.000
_cell.length_c   1.000
_cell.angle_alpha   90.00
_cell.angle_beta   90.00
_cell.angle_gamma   90.00
#
_symmetry.space_group_name_H-M   'P 1'
#
loop_
_entity.id
_entity.type
_entity.pdbx_description
1 polymer ?
#
loop_
_entity_poly.entity_id
_entity_poly.type
_entity_poly.pdbx_seq_one_letter_code
_entity_poly.pdbx_strand_id
1 'polypeptide(L)'
;MEIENDFEVIFENGISTLKGHLIDSTEIDFLKDPFSKSREISFARLNSVSWLGIQRLYELILNLEDSIKLSNIPPHIYRILLLFPDFGKKVGIKSFQVEVFNKQCDIIKMVMTLDKLVELGNKQGCFAKLTNGETICGSLHHLCRPFFNDYNLPKKNYSSKWCNENQEICNFFYEYSCFTRLVLEICSLAQESTSRLIEESLQNICARVSNLEFSIKNIDPNFSEYKSRYLMSLMPHIHEISKSVVVAINLSSTTFEAVVQTFEALFMRDKLDSSEVFNQMKDFINFSDQLVPIAKNLEDVGVELGDNVLKYGDFGTLHQTFKTFNGDHLTEKSISTIRRKLKLDQYINLTWNDTYNEIKSEFKSIDTELSRCIVALQGFDLVRQVLEHRIAEINIFKENLHLVKSNQMSLEKLKEKILIQIVDRLVTDQEKFSYSFFFPDSTIKENKSKVASGDPVFF
;
A
#
# COMPACT_ATOMS: atom_id res chain seq x y z
N MET A 1 -10.31 -26.14 0.55
CA MET A 1 -9.45 -25.56 -0.51
C MET A 1 -9.31 -24.13 -0.06
N GLU A 2 -8.24 -23.89 0.69
CA GLU A 2 -7.85 -22.52 1.05
C GLU A 2 -7.53 -21.79 -0.26
N ILE A 3 -7.88 -20.53 -0.33
CA ILE A 3 -7.46 -19.71 -1.46
C ILE A 3 -6.01 -19.36 -1.22
N GLU A 4 -5.11 -20.04 -1.92
CA GLU A 4 -3.68 -19.76 -1.87
C GLU A 4 -3.40 -18.42 -2.56
N ASN A 5 -2.52 -17.63 -1.95
CA ASN A 5 -1.97 -16.44 -2.55
C ASN A 5 -1.33 -16.80 -3.90
N ASP A 6 -1.65 -16.04 -4.95
CA ASP A 6 -1.17 -16.30 -6.31
C ASP A 6 0.27 -15.82 -6.57
N PHE A 7 0.98 -15.43 -5.50
CA PHE A 7 2.38 -15.04 -5.56
C PHE A 7 3.31 -16.23 -5.80
N GLU A 8 4.11 -16.16 -6.86
CA GLU A 8 5.09 -17.18 -7.21
C GLU A 8 6.40 -16.56 -7.69
N VAL A 9 7.49 -17.35 -7.62
CA VAL A 9 8.80 -16.96 -8.14
C VAL A 9 9.30 -18.00 -9.12
N ILE A 10 9.59 -17.53 -10.34
CA ILE A 10 10.12 -18.34 -11.43
C ILE A 10 11.63 -18.09 -11.53
N PHE A 11 12.44 -19.12 -11.30
CA PHE A 11 13.90 -19.03 -11.42
C PHE A 11 14.37 -19.63 -12.74
N GLU A 12 14.93 -18.79 -13.62
CA GLU A 12 15.46 -19.21 -14.92
C GLU A 12 16.78 -18.48 -15.21
N ASN A 13 17.82 -19.23 -15.60
CA ASN A 13 19.12 -18.68 -16.04
C ASN A 13 19.74 -17.65 -15.06
N GLY A 14 19.63 -17.91 -13.76
CA GLY A 14 20.14 -17.03 -12.70
C GLY A 14 19.28 -15.79 -12.40
N ILE A 15 18.05 -15.74 -12.93
CA ILE A 15 17.11 -14.63 -12.73
C ILE A 15 15.87 -15.17 -12.03
N SER A 16 15.55 -14.61 -10.86
CA SER A 16 14.27 -14.82 -10.19
C SER A 16 13.27 -13.77 -10.66
N THR A 17 12.19 -14.20 -11.32
CA THR A 17 11.09 -13.31 -11.73
C THR A 17 9.93 -13.44 -10.76
N LEU A 18 9.54 -12.32 -10.14
CA LEU A 18 8.38 -12.23 -9.26
C LEU A 18 7.10 -12.17 -10.09
N LYS A 19 6.09 -12.98 -9.75
CA LYS A 19 4.80 -13.02 -10.42
C LYS A 19 3.64 -13.08 -9.42
N GLY A 20 2.52 -12.45 -9.76
CA GLY A 20 1.32 -12.43 -8.91
C GLY A 20 1.23 -11.18 -8.03
N HIS A 21 0.68 -11.32 -6.83
CA HIS A 21 0.44 -10.18 -5.92
C HIS A 21 1.18 -10.38 -4.59
N LEU A 22 2.07 -9.46 -4.23
CA LEU A 22 2.83 -9.53 -2.98
C LEU A 22 2.07 -8.81 -1.85
N ILE A 23 1.19 -9.53 -1.18
CA ILE A 23 0.36 -9.04 -0.06
C ILE A 23 1.02 -9.28 1.31
N ASP A 24 0.48 -8.68 2.37
CA ASP A 24 1.07 -8.71 3.72
C ASP A 24 1.22 -10.13 4.27
N SER A 25 0.30 -11.02 3.90
CA SER A 25 0.29 -12.44 4.28
C SER A 25 1.08 -13.36 3.38
N THR A 26 1.79 -12.84 2.39
CA THR A 26 2.67 -13.66 1.56
C THR A 26 3.74 -14.30 2.45
N GLU A 27 3.87 -15.62 2.40
CA GLU A 27 5.01 -16.30 2.99
C GLU A 27 6.24 -16.01 2.14
N ILE A 28 7.35 -15.58 2.73
CA ILE A 28 8.54 -15.17 1.98
C ILE A 28 9.76 -16.04 2.26
N ASP A 29 9.69 -16.95 3.23
CA ASP A 29 10.83 -17.78 3.60
C ASP A 29 11.25 -18.72 2.46
N PHE A 30 10.28 -19.17 1.66
CA PHE A 30 10.55 -19.99 0.47
C PHE A 30 11.38 -19.25 -0.60
N LEU A 31 11.49 -17.92 -0.52
CA LEU A 31 12.23 -17.09 -1.48
C LEU A 31 13.74 -17.09 -1.24
N LYS A 32 14.20 -17.50 -0.05
CA LYS A 32 15.63 -17.54 0.31
C LYS A 32 16.45 -18.39 -0.68
N ASP A 33 15.94 -19.58 -0.98
CA ASP A 33 16.58 -20.54 -1.87
C ASP A 33 16.73 -20.04 -3.32
N PRO A 34 15.68 -19.56 -4.01
CA PRO A 34 15.84 -19.03 -5.36
C PRO A 34 16.64 -17.73 -5.39
N PHE A 35 16.53 -16.86 -4.39
CA PHE A 35 17.27 -15.59 -4.38
C PHE A 35 18.76 -15.78 -4.11
N SER A 36 19.16 -16.69 -3.21
CA SER A 36 20.58 -17.01 -2.98
C SER A 36 21.32 -17.53 -4.22
N LYS A 37 20.58 -18.04 -5.21
CA LYS A 37 21.13 -18.54 -6.50
C LYS A 37 21.01 -17.50 -7.62
N SER A 38 20.41 -16.35 -7.33
CA SER A 38 20.08 -15.33 -8.33
C SER A 38 21.12 -14.23 -8.38
N ARG A 39 21.53 -13.87 -9.60
CA ARG A 39 22.28 -12.62 -9.85
C ARG A 39 21.34 -11.43 -10.00
N GLU A 40 20.05 -11.69 -10.25
CA GLU A 40 19.06 -10.69 -10.59
C GLU A 40 17.65 -11.09 -10.14
N ILE A 41 16.90 -10.11 -9.60
CA ILE A 41 15.48 -10.25 -9.27
C ILE A 41 14.68 -9.29 -10.16
N SER A 42 13.80 -9.84 -10.98
CA SER A 42 12.97 -9.10 -11.93
C SER A 42 11.55 -8.92 -11.40
N PHE A 43 11.06 -7.68 -11.42
CA PHE A 43 9.71 -7.30 -11.02
C PHE A 43 8.72 -7.30 -12.21
N ALA A 44 9.13 -7.79 -13.39
CA ALA A 44 8.40 -7.61 -14.64
C ALA A 44 7.00 -8.24 -14.70
N ARG A 45 6.69 -9.21 -13.82
CA ARG A 45 5.39 -9.92 -13.79
C ARG A 45 4.64 -9.71 -12.47
N LEU A 46 5.09 -8.75 -11.65
CA LEU A 46 4.44 -8.43 -10.39
C LEU A 46 3.25 -7.51 -10.68
N ASN A 47 2.06 -7.93 -10.26
CA ASN A 47 0.81 -7.23 -10.55
C ASN A 47 0.52 -6.13 -9.52
N SER A 48 0.67 -6.45 -8.24
CA SER A 48 0.54 -5.48 -7.15
C SER A 48 1.43 -5.86 -5.96
N VAL A 49 1.66 -4.88 -5.10
CA VAL A 49 2.41 -5.04 -3.85
C VAL A 49 1.71 -4.31 -2.72
N SER A 50 1.72 -4.92 -1.55
CA SER A 50 1.44 -4.27 -0.27
C SER A 50 2.71 -3.65 0.29
N TRP A 51 2.58 -2.69 1.21
CA TRP A 51 3.72 -2.09 1.90
C TRP A 51 4.53 -3.14 2.67
N LEU A 52 3.90 -3.95 3.52
CA LEU A 52 4.61 -4.91 4.35
C LEU A 52 5.21 -6.02 3.49
N GLY A 53 4.50 -6.44 2.44
CA GLY A 53 5.02 -7.36 1.45
C GLY A 53 6.32 -6.86 0.80
N ILE A 54 6.36 -5.61 0.32
CA ILE A 54 7.57 -5.05 -0.29
C ILE A 54 8.69 -4.82 0.75
N GLN A 55 8.34 -4.42 1.98
CA GLN A 55 9.30 -4.22 3.06
C GLN A 55 9.98 -5.55 3.42
N ARG A 56 9.21 -6.60 3.71
CA ARG A 56 9.77 -7.90 4.08
C ARG A 56 10.56 -8.52 2.93
N LEU A 57 10.11 -8.32 1.67
CA LEU A 57 10.88 -8.72 0.49
C LEU A 57 12.23 -7.97 0.43
N TYR A 58 12.23 -6.67 0.69
CA TYR A 58 13.44 -5.87 0.67
C TYR A 58 14.41 -6.23 1.79
N GLU A 59 13.92 -6.48 3.01
CA GLU A 59 14.70 -6.98 4.15
C GLU A 59 15.32 -8.34 3.83
N LEU A 60 14.57 -9.24 3.19
CA LEU A 60 15.10 -10.52 2.72
C LEU A 60 16.26 -10.32 1.76
N ILE A 61 16.11 -9.45 0.76
CA ILE A 61 17.15 -9.15 -0.23
C ILE A 61 18.38 -8.54 0.44
N LEU A 62 18.20 -7.63 1.40
CA LEU A 62 19.29 -7.03 2.16
C LEU A 62 20.09 -8.04 2.97
N ASN A 63 19.48 -9.15 3.39
CA ASN A 63 20.13 -10.19 4.19
C ASN A 63 20.86 -11.26 3.37
N LEU A 64 20.83 -11.17 2.04
CA LEU A 64 21.57 -12.08 1.17
C LEU A 64 23.07 -11.74 1.18
N GLU A 65 23.92 -12.77 1.12
CA GLU A 65 25.37 -12.61 1.09
C GLU A 65 25.85 -12.03 -0.26
N ASP A 66 25.23 -12.49 -1.35
CA ASP A 66 25.57 -12.07 -2.70
C ASP A 66 24.89 -10.74 -3.08
N SER A 67 25.62 -9.91 -3.83
CA SER A 67 25.07 -8.67 -4.37
C SER A 67 24.07 -8.97 -5.49
N ILE A 68 22.79 -8.71 -5.24
CA ILE A 68 21.72 -8.89 -6.23
C ILE A 68 21.39 -7.57 -6.92
N LYS A 69 21.06 -7.66 -8.21
CA LYS A 69 20.52 -6.54 -8.97
C LYS A 69 19.01 -6.65 -9.17
N LEU A 70 18.28 -5.58 -8.91
CA LEU A 70 16.84 -5.50 -9.19
C LEU A 70 16.60 -4.96 -10.61
N SER A 71 15.67 -5.56 -11.34
CA SER A 71 15.35 -5.16 -12.71
C SER A 71 13.85 -5.04 -12.97
N ASN A 72 13.51 -4.22 -13.97
CA ASN A 72 12.15 -3.98 -14.42
C ASN A 72 11.20 -3.54 -13.28
N ILE A 73 11.70 -2.78 -12.32
CA ILE A 73 10.91 -2.28 -11.19
C ILE A 73 9.80 -1.34 -11.74
N PRO A 74 8.51 -1.61 -11.51
CA PRO A 74 7.42 -0.72 -11.89
C PRO A 74 7.52 0.65 -11.18
N PRO A 75 6.96 1.74 -11.74
CA PRO A 75 7.13 3.09 -11.19
C PRO A 75 6.63 3.22 -9.74
N HIS A 76 5.44 2.70 -9.45
CA HIS A 76 4.84 2.74 -8.10
C HIS A 76 5.70 1.98 -7.07
N ILE A 77 6.24 0.81 -7.42
CA ILE A 77 7.13 0.04 -6.53
C ILE A 77 8.45 0.78 -6.33
N TYR A 78 9.01 1.36 -7.39
CA TYR A 78 10.25 2.13 -7.31
C TYR A 78 10.10 3.32 -6.37
N ARG A 79 8.97 4.05 -6.45
CA ARG A 79 8.65 5.16 -5.53
C ARG A 79 8.62 4.73 -4.07
N ILE A 80 8.09 3.54 -3.76
CA ILE A 80 8.09 2.98 -2.41
C ILE A 80 9.49 2.56 -1.98
N LEU A 81 10.22 1.84 -2.83
CA LEU A 81 11.59 1.39 -2.52
C LEU A 81 12.53 2.57 -2.22
N LEU A 82 12.36 3.70 -2.90
CA LEU A 82 13.10 4.94 -2.63
C LEU A 82 12.92 5.49 -1.20
N LEU A 83 11.85 5.11 -0.51
CA LEU A 83 11.60 5.48 0.88
C LEU A 83 12.41 4.65 1.86
N PHE A 84 12.83 3.44 1.48
CA PHE A 84 13.55 2.57 2.38
C PHE A 84 15.00 3.03 2.60
N PRO A 85 15.49 2.94 3.84
CA PRO A 85 16.89 3.18 4.14
C PRO A 85 17.81 2.31 3.27
N ASP A 86 18.92 2.90 2.82
CA ASP A 86 19.98 2.24 2.07
C ASP A 86 19.58 1.60 0.72
N PHE A 87 18.37 1.89 0.23
CA PHE A 87 17.96 1.48 -1.10
C PHE A 87 18.90 2.07 -2.16
N GLY A 88 19.37 1.21 -3.06
CA GLY A 88 20.36 1.54 -4.08
C GLY A 88 21.82 1.63 -3.58
N LYS A 89 22.10 1.51 -2.28
CA LYS A 89 23.47 1.44 -1.74
C LYS A 89 23.99 0.00 -1.65
N LYS A 90 23.23 -0.88 -0.98
CA LYS A 90 23.59 -2.31 -0.80
C LYS A 90 23.02 -3.18 -1.93
N VAL A 91 21.80 -2.87 -2.35
CA VAL A 91 21.10 -3.59 -3.42
C VAL A 91 21.30 -2.84 -4.73
N GLY A 92 21.82 -3.53 -5.76
CA GLY A 92 22.06 -2.92 -7.06
C GLY A 92 20.76 -2.69 -7.83
N ILE A 93 20.65 -1.58 -8.55
CA ILE A 93 19.50 -1.31 -9.44
C ILE A 93 19.99 -1.46 -10.88
N LYS A 94 19.52 -2.49 -11.59
CA LYS A 94 19.83 -2.70 -13.01
C LYS A 94 18.91 -1.86 -13.90
N SER A 95 17.62 -1.89 -13.67
CA SER A 95 16.64 -1.12 -14.43
C SER A 95 15.32 -0.93 -13.70
N PHE A 96 14.61 0.14 -14.05
CA PHE A 96 13.26 0.43 -13.59
C PHE A 96 12.48 1.14 -14.69
N GLN A 97 11.16 1.15 -14.54
CA GLN A 97 10.27 1.85 -15.45
C GLN A 97 10.12 3.30 -15.00
N VAL A 98 10.31 4.22 -15.93
CA VAL A 98 10.13 5.65 -15.78
C VAL A 98 8.92 6.08 -16.60
N GLU A 99 8.08 6.92 -16.02
CA GLU A 99 6.95 7.56 -16.71
C GLU A 99 7.46 8.78 -17.48
N VAL A 100 7.12 8.87 -18.77
CA VAL A 100 7.50 10.00 -19.62
C VAL A 100 6.29 10.50 -20.41
N PHE A 101 6.22 11.81 -20.62
CA PHE A 101 5.26 12.42 -21.53
C PHE A 101 5.76 12.34 -22.96
N ASN A 102 4.98 11.66 -23.80
CA ASN A 102 5.20 11.67 -25.24
C ASN A 102 4.84 13.05 -25.85
N LYS A 103 5.04 13.21 -27.16
CA LYS A 103 4.72 14.46 -27.88
C LYS A 103 3.22 14.76 -27.97
N GLN A 104 2.38 13.75 -27.75
CA GLN A 104 0.93 13.82 -27.71
C GLN A 104 0.41 14.14 -26.31
N CYS A 105 1.30 14.33 -25.33
CA CYS A 105 0.99 14.52 -23.91
C CYS A 105 0.37 13.29 -23.23
N ASP A 106 0.56 12.09 -23.78
CA ASP A 106 0.23 10.84 -23.10
C ASP A 106 1.41 10.36 -22.25
N ILE A 107 1.12 9.71 -21.14
CA ILE A 107 2.12 9.06 -20.28
C ILE A 107 2.44 7.68 -20.87
N ILE A 108 3.71 7.46 -21.20
CA ILE A 108 4.25 6.15 -21.59
C ILE A 108 5.29 5.69 -20.57
N LYS A 109 5.39 4.37 -20.39
CA LYS A 109 6.38 3.76 -19.48
C LYS A 109 7.58 3.28 -20.28
N MET A 110 8.78 3.69 -19.87
CA MET A 110 10.03 3.32 -20.51
C MET A 110 10.98 2.68 -19.50
N VAL A 111 11.60 1.56 -19.87
CA VAL A 111 12.67 0.96 -19.05
C VAL A 111 13.93 1.80 -19.19
N MET A 112 14.48 2.26 -18.05
CA MET A 112 15.72 3.03 -17.99
C MET A 112 16.66 2.48 -16.92
N THR A 113 17.94 2.88 -17.04
CA THR A 113 18.96 2.65 -16.02
C THR A 113 19.16 3.93 -15.22
N LEU A 114 19.63 3.77 -13.98
CA LEU A 114 19.90 4.87 -13.09
C LEU A 114 21.04 5.76 -13.62
N ASP A 115 22.10 5.15 -14.17
CA ASP A 115 23.23 5.86 -14.80
C ASP A 115 22.76 6.83 -15.91
N LYS A 116 21.81 6.41 -16.74
CA LYS A 116 21.26 7.25 -17.82
C LYS A 116 20.52 8.46 -17.26
N LEU A 117 19.73 8.28 -16.20
CA LEU A 117 19.02 9.40 -15.57
C LEU A 117 19.98 10.34 -14.84
N VAL A 118 21.02 9.82 -14.18
CA VAL A 118 22.07 10.62 -13.55
C VAL A 118 22.82 11.45 -14.59
N GLU A 119 23.15 10.87 -15.76
CA GLU A 119 23.76 11.61 -16.87
C GLU A 119 22.87 12.76 -17.35
N LEU A 120 21.56 12.51 -17.51
CA LEU A 120 20.59 13.54 -17.88
C LEU A 120 20.51 14.64 -16.81
N GLY A 121 20.45 14.26 -15.54
CA GLY A 121 20.42 15.19 -14.41
C GLY A 121 21.65 16.09 -14.36
N ASN A 122 22.84 15.52 -14.55
CA ASN A 122 24.08 16.29 -14.59
C ASN A 122 24.15 17.28 -15.76
N LYS A 123 23.52 16.96 -16.90
CA LYS A 123 23.52 17.82 -18.10
C LYS A 123 22.42 18.88 -18.09
N GLN A 124 21.22 18.52 -17.67
CA GLN A 124 20.02 19.35 -17.83
C GLN A 124 19.52 19.93 -16.52
N GLY A 125 19.78 19.27 -15.39
CA GLY A 125 19.21 19.59 -14.07
C GLY A 125 18.07 18.65 -13.66
N CYS A 126 17.31 19.04 -12.64
CA CYS A 126 16.30 18.16 -12.03
C CYS A 126 15.11 17.81 -12.92
N PHE A 127 14.69 18.69 -13.83
CA PHE A 127 13.61 18.41 -14.79
C PHE A 127 14.21 18.17 -16.17
N ALA A 128 14.22 16.93 -16.63
CA ALA A 128 14.97 16.53 -17.82
C ALA A 128 14.07 16.09 -18.98
N LYS A 129 14.56 16.34 -20.20
CA LYS A 129 13.96 15.85 -21.44
C LYS A 129 14.87 14.82 -22.11
N LEU A 130 14.25 13.83 -22.74
CA LEU A 130 14.94 12.87 -23.59
C LEU A 130 15.34 13.51 -24.93
N THR A 131 16.27 12.87 -25.64
CA THR A 131 16.80 13.35 -26.93
C THR A 131 15.74 13.47 -28.02
N ASN A 132 14.66 12.70 -27.93
CA ASN A 132 13.50 12.77 -28.83
C ASN A 132 12.50 13.89 -28.46
N GLY A 133 12.74 14.63 -27.36
CA GLY A 133 11.91 15.72 -26.87
C GLY A 133 10.86 15.32 -25.84
N GLU A 134 10.75 14.04 -25.48
CA GLU A 134 9.85 13.56 -24.42
C GLU A 134 10.31 14.06 -23.05
N THR A 135 9.37 14.31 -22.14
CA THR A 135 9.68 14.87 -20.81
C THR A 135 9.56 13.78 -19.75
N ILE A 136 10.57 13.64 -18.90
CA ILE A 136 10.52 12.69 -17.77
C ILE A 136 9.55 13.23 -16.71
N CYS A 137 8.61 12.40 -16.27
CA CYS A 137 7.73 12.73 -15.16
C CYS A 137 8.50 12.59 -13.85
N GLY A 138 8.42 13.58 -12.98
CA GLY A 138 9.13 13.58 -11.70
C GLY A 138 10.51 14.23 -11.76
N SER A 139 10.88 14.85 -10.65
CA SER A 139 12.21 15.41 -10.44
C SER A 139 13.28 14.32 -10.34
N LEU A 140 14.39 14.50 -11.05
CA LEU A 140 15.56 13.63 -10.94
C LEU A 140 16.23 13.68 -9.55
N HIS A 141 15.96 14.71 -8.73
CA HIS A 141 16.33 14.67 -7.30
C HIS A 141 15.67 13.47 -6.59
N HIS A 142 14.41 13.18 -6.91
CA HIS A 142 13.67 12.09 -6.28
C HIS A 142 14.02 10.76 -6.94
N LEU A 143 13.93 10.71 -8.27
CA LEU A 143 14.12 9.46 -9.02
C LEU A 143 15.53 8.90 -8.91
N CYS A 144 16.54 9.75 -8.69
CA CYS A 144 17.95 9.35 -8.63
C CYS A 144 18.56 9.50 -7.24
N ARG A 145 17.74 9.62 -6.19
CA ARG A 145 18.20 9.87 -4.83
C ARG A 145 19.29 8.93 -4.30
N PRO A 146 19.32 7.62 -4.61
CA PRO A 146 20.41 6.75 -4.17
C PRO A 146 21.81 7.19 -4.64
N PHE A 147 21.89 8.01 -5.69
CA PHE A 147 23.15 8.50 -6.27
C PHE A 147 23.40 9.98 -5.95
N PHE A 148 22.34 10.75 -5.70
CA PHE A 148 22.44 12.14 -5.24
C PHE A 148 22.20 12.21 -3.73
N ASN A 149 23.25 11.91 -2.95
CA ASN A 149 23.23 12.07 -1.50
C ASN A 149 23.12 13.55 -1.06
N ASP A 150 23.38 14.49 -1.98
CA ASP A 150 23.19 15.93 -1.77
C ASP A 150 21.83 16.35 -2.33
N TYR A 151 20.97 16.89 -1.46
CA TYR A 151 19.64 17.43 -1.80
C TYR A 151 19.65 18.55 -2.82
N ASN A 152 20.81 19.16 -3.07
CA ASN A 152 20.98 20.22 -4.05
C ASN A 152 21.35 19.70 -5.45
N LEU A 153 21.52 18.37 -5.62
CA LEU A 153 21.86 17.74 -6.89
C LEU A 153 20.76 16.79 -7.39
N PRO A 154 20.54 16.73 -8.72
CA PRO A 154 21.09 17.59 -9.77
C PRO A 154 20.47 19.01 -9.76
N LYS A 155 21.29 20.06 -9.89
CA LYS A 155 20.86 21.47 -9.76
C LYS A 155 19.48 21.76 -10.37
N LYS A 156 18.70 22.55 -9.65
CA LYS A 156 17.41 23.06 -10.14
C LYS A 156 17.62 23.85 -11.44
N ASN A 157 16.80 23.57 -12.44
CA ASN A 157 16.92 24.11 -13.80
C ASN A 157 15.64 24.83 -14.25
N TYR A 158 15.08 25.65 -13.37
CA TYR A 158 13.91 26.45 -13.70
C TYR A 158 14.18 27.36 -14.90
N SER A 159 13.29 27.34 -15.90
CA SER A 159 13.43 28.18 -17.09
C SER A 159 13.09 29.64 -16.80
N SER A 160 12.12 29.90 -15.90
CA SER A 160 11.65 31.25 -15.61
C SER A 160 12.56 31.99 -14.63
N LYS A 161 12.74 33.31 -14.83
CA LYS A 161 13.49 34.17 -13.90
C LYS A 161 12.84 34.21 -12.52
N TRP A 162 11.51 34.29 -12.46
CA TRP A 162 10.77 34.37 -11.20
C TRP A 162 10.97 33.12 -10.33
N CYS A 163 10.89 31.91 -10.93
CA CYS A 163 11.16 30.67 -10.20
C CYS A 163 12.59 30.61 -9.65
N ASN A 164 13.56 31.13 -10.41
CA ASN A 164 14.95 31.20 -9.96
C ASN A 164 15.16 32.19 -8.81
N GLU A 165 14.39 33.28 -8.74
CA GLU A 165 14.42 34.22 -7.61
C GLU A 165 13.61 33.71 -6.40
N ASN A 166 12.64 32.81 -6.62
CA ASN A 166 11.71 32.30 -5.61
C ASN A 166 11.78 30.77 -5.47
N GLN A 167 13.00 30.21 -5.54
CA GLN A 167 13.21 28.76 -5.54
C GLN A 167 12.61 28.09 -4.31
N GLU A 168 12.68 28.75 -3.15
CA GLU A 168 12.13 28.21 -1.91
C GLU A 168 10.62 27.97 -1.94
N ILE A 169 9.86 28.89 -2.55
CA ILE A 169 8.40 28.76 -2.72
C ILE A 169 8.12 27.59 -3.66
N CYS A 170 8.79 27.60 -4.81
CA CYS A 170 8.60 26.58 -5.85
C CYS A 170 8.92 25.18 -5.32
N ASN A 171 10.06 25.04 -4.63
CA ASN A 171 10.48 23.79 -4.00
C ASN A 171 9.44 23.35 -2.97
N PHE A 172 9.07 24.20 -2.01
CA PHE A 172 8.17 23.76 -0.94
C PHE A 172 6.80 23.30 -1.46
N PHE A 173 6.19 24.03 -2.39
CA PHE A 173 4.91 23.62 -2.97
C PHE A 173 5.03 22.31 -3.76
N TYR A 174 6.10 22.14 -4.51
CA TYR A 174 6.36 20.92 -5.27
C TYR A 174 6.60 19.71 -4.34
N GLU A 175 7.52 19.82 -3.38
CA GLU A 175 7.84 18.76 -2.43
C GLU A 175 6.62 18.36 -1.60
N TYR A 176 5.83 19.32 -1.10
CA TYR A 176 4.60 19.04 -0.37
C TYR A 176 3.53 18.35 -1.23
N SER A 177 3.40 18.76 -2.50
CA SER A 177 2.48 18.11 -3.44
C SER A 177 2.91 16.68 -3.74
N CYS A 178 4.22 16.44 -3.92
CA CYS A 178 4.78 15.11 -4.13
C CYS A 178 4.63 14.21 -2.90
N PHE A 179 4.87 14.75 -1.71
CA PHE A 179 4.63 14.08 -0.43
C PHE A 179 3.17 13.65 -0.29
N THR A 180 2.22 14.57 -0.49
CA THR A 180 0.80 14.26 -0.38
C THR A 180 0.38 13.21 -1.40
N ARG A 181 0.84 13.33 -2.67
CA ARG A 181 0.57 12.33 -3.72
C ARG A 181 1.08 10.95 -3.32
N LEU A 182 2.32 10.84 -2.83
CA LEU A 182 2.91 9.56 -2.45
C LEU A 182 2.19 8.95 -1.24
N VAL A 183 1.83 9.75 -0.23
CA VAL A 183 1.06 9.28 0.92
C VAL A 183 -0.29 8.71 0.48
N LEU A 184 -1.00 9.37 -0.44
CA LEU A 184 -2.26 8.86 -0.99
C LEU A 184 -2.09 7.59 -1.82
N GLU A 185 -1.01 7.49 -2.60
CA GLU A 185 -0.64 6.26 -3.33
C GLU A 185 -0.44 5.10 -2.35
N ILE A 186 0.27 5.33 -1.24
CA ILE A 186 0.45 4.34 -0.18
C ILE A 186 -0.87 3.97 0.51
N CYS A 187 -1.72 4.95 0.83
CA CYS A 187 -3.05 4.71 1.40
C CYS A 187 -3.90 3.81 0.49
N SER A 188 -3.83 4.02 -0.82
CA SER A 188 -4.54 3.20 -1.79
C SER A 188 -4.09 1.74 -1.76
N LEU A 189 -2.77 1.52 -1.75
CA LEU A 189 -2.18 0.17 -1.68
C LEU A 189 -2.51 -0.53 -0.35
N ALA A 190 -2.46 0.20 0.76
CA ALA A 190 -2.83 -0.32 2.07
C ALA A 190 -4.31 -0.73 2.11
N GLN A 191 -5.18 0.08 1.52
CA GLN A 191 -6.61 -0.19 1.45
C GLN A 191 -6.93 -1.38 0.53
N GLU A 192 -6.23 -1.51 -0.60
CA GLU A 192 -6.35 -2.67 -1.50
C GLU A 192 -5.92 -3.96 -0.80
N SER A 193 -4.77 -3.96 -0.11
CA SER A 193 -4.28 -5.09 0.68
C SER A 193 -5.28 -5.51 1.77
N THR A 194 -5.78 -4.52 2.52
CA THR A 194 -6.77 -4.73 3.59
C THR A 194 -8.05 -5.37 3.05
N SER A 195 -8.58 -4.82 1.95
CA SER A 195 -9.81 -5.31 1.32
C SER A 195 -9.66 -6.75 0.87
N ARG A 196 -8.55 -7.07 0.20
CA ARG A 196 -8.25 -8.43 -0.28
C ARG A 196 -8.10 -9.43 0.86
N LEU A 197 -7.39 -9.05 1.92
CA LEU A 197 -7.20 -9.92 3.09
C LEU A 197 -8.55 -10.26 3.76
N ILE A 198 -9.44 -9.29 3.90
CA ILE A 198 -10.80 -9.52 4.43
C ILE A 198 -11.57 -10.47 3.50
N GLU A 199 -11.59 -10.22 2.19
CA GLU A 199 -12.28 -11.08 1.22
C GLU A 199 -11.77 -12.52 1.24
N GLU A 200 -10.45 -12.73 1.21
CA GLU A 200 -9.83 -14.06 1.26
C GLU A 200 -10.18 -14.80 2.56
N SER A 201 -10.08 -14.11 3.71
CA SER A 201 -10.35 -14.68 5.03
C SER A 201 -11.83 -15.06 5.17
N LEU A 202 -12.76 -14.20 4.71
CA LEU A 202 -14.19 -14.49 4.74
C LEU A 202 -14.59 -15.63 3.79
N GLN A 203 -13.97 -15.71 2.61
CA GLN A 203 -14.17 -16.84 1.70
C GLN A 203 -13.67 -18.16 2.32
N ASN A 204 -12.52 -18.14 3.01
CA ASN A 204 -12.02 -19.29 3.75
C ASN A 204 -12.98 -19.72 4.88
N ILE A 205 -13.50 -18.77 5.67
CA ILE A 205 -14.51 -19.06 6.69
C ILE A 205 -15.76 -19.69 6.06
N CYS A 206 -16.31 -19.08 5.00
CA CYS A 206 -17.45 -19.61 4.26
C CYS A 206 -17.24 -21.06 3.81
N ALA A 207 -16.06 -21.36 3.24
CA ALA A 207 -15.72 -22.69 2.77
C ALA A 207 -15.67 -23.71 3.91
N ARG A 208 -15.05 -23.36 5.05
CA ARG A 208 -14.98 -24.23 6.23
C ARG A 208 -16.35 -24.47 6.86
N VAL A 209 -17.13 -23.41 7.06
CA VAL A 209 -18.50 -23.48 7.61
C VAL A 209 -19.39 -24.33 6.71
N SER A 210 -19.32 -24.15 5.39
CA SER A 210 -20.04 -24.98 4.42
C SER A 210 -19.70 -26.46 4.55
N ASN A 211 -18.41 -26.81 4.69
CA ASN A 211 -18.00 -28.20 4.88
C ASN A 211 -18.54 -28.78 6.21
N LEU A 212 -18.49 -28.01 7.30
CA LEU A 212 -19.05 -28.39 8.61
C LEU A 212 -20.57 -28.61 8.51
N GLU A 213 -21.30 -27.67 7.92
CA GLU A 213 -22.74 -27.77 7.68
C GLU A 213 -23.12 -28.95 6.78
N PHE A 214 -22.33 -29.28 5.76
CA PHE A 214 -22.60 -30.46 4.92
C PHE A 214 -22.43 -31.77 5.69
N SER A 215 -21.54 -31.79 6.67
CA SER A 215 -21.28 -32.97 7.49
C SER A 215 -22.29 -33.14 8.62
N ILE A 216 -22.89 -32.06 9.13
CA ILE A 216 -23.78 -32.11 10.29
C ILE A 216 -25.03 -32.97 10.07
N LYS A 217 -25.53 -33.10 8.83
CA LYS A 217 -26.69 -33.98 8.53
C LYS A 217 -26.45 -35.46 8.85
N ASN A 218 -25.21 -35.90 8.96
CA ASN A 218 -24.89 -37.28 9.37
C ASN A 218 -24.88 -37.46 10.89
N ILE A 219 -24.98 -36.35 11.63
CA ILE A 219 -24.87 -36.26 13.09
C ILE A 219 -26.23 -35.84 13.67
N ASP A 220 -26.82 -34.79 13.10
CA ASP A 220 -28.17 -34.30 13.39
C ASP A 220 -28.94 -34.12 12.06
N PRO A 221 -29.77 -35.10 11.66
CA PRO A 221 -30.58 -35.02 10.45
C PRO A 221 -31.60 -33.88 10.44
N ASN A 222 -31.97 -33.35 11.61
CA ASN A 222 -32.96 -32.29 11.76
C ASN A 222 -32.33 -30.89 11.86
N PHE A 223 -31.00 -30.79 11.77
CA PHE A 223 -30.30 -29.51 11.78
C PHE A 223 -30.80 -28.61 10.65
N SER A 224 -31.21 -27.38 10.99
CA SER A 224 -31.88 -26.44 10.09
C SER A 224 -31.15 -25.09 9.92
N GLU A 225 -30.13 -24.80 10.75
CA GLU A 225 -29.42 -23.51 10.77
C GLU A 225 -28.24 -23.46 9.77
N TYR A 226 -28.54 -23.60 8.47
CA TYR A 226 -27.53 -23.46 7.41
C TYR A 226 -27.26 -21.98 7.10
N LYS A 227 -26.15 -21.44 7.61
CA LYS A 227 -25.73 -20.04 7.44
C LYS A 227 -24.79 -19.84 6.25
N SER A 228 -24.06 -20.86 5.80
CA SER A 228 -23.06 -20.74 4.72
C SER A 228 -23.59 -20.06 3.45
N ARG A 229 -24.84 -20.34 3.05
CA ARG A 229 -25.47 -19.71 1.87
C ARG A 229 -25.72 -18.21 2.05
N TYR A 230 -26.16 -17.81 3.24
CA TYR A 230 -26.36 -16.41 3.57
C TYR A 230 -25.04 -15.66 3.56
N LEU A 231 -24.00 -16.22 4.18
CA LEU A 231 -22.67 -15.62 4.20
C LEU A 231 -22.10 -15.47 2.79
N MET A 232 -22.18 -16.52 1.96
CA MET A 232 -21.80 -16.44 0.54
C MET A 232 -22.55 -15.35 -0.23
N SER A 233 -23.81 -15.09 0.10
CA SER A 233 -24.58 -14.00 -0.52
C SER A 233 -24.15 -12.59 -0.11
N LEU A 234 -23.45 -12.44 1.03
CA LEU A 234 -22.90 -11.16 1.50
C LEU A 234 -21.56 -10.81 0.82
N MET A 235 -20.83 -11.80 0.26
CA MET A 235 -19.52 -11.56 -0.36
C MET A 235 -19.50 -10.53 -1.49
N PRO A 236 -20.43 -10.56 -2.46
CA PRO A 236 -20.46 -9.54 -3.50
C PRO A 236 -20.63 -8.12 -2.93
N HIS A 237 -21.48 -7.97 -1.91
CA HIS A 237 -21.71 -6.67 -1.25
C HIS A 237 -20.45 -6.17 -0.54
N ILE A 238 -19.76 -7.03 0.20
CA ILE A 238 -18.48 -6.71 0.87
C ILE A 238 -17.41 -6.29 -0.15
N HIS A 239 -17.32 -7.00 -1.27
CA HIS A 239 -16.39 -6.68 -2.35
C HIS A 239 -16.69 -5.32 -2.97
N GLU A 240 -17.96 -5.05 -3.32
CA GLU A 240 -18.37 -3.79 -3.93
C GLU A 240 -18.09 -2.59 -3.03
N ILE A 241 -18.42 -2.70 -1.75
CA ILE A 241 -18.17 -1.64 -0.78
C ILE A 241 -16.66 -1.39 -0.63
N SER A 242 -15.86 -2.43 -0.43
CA SER A 242 -14.41 -2.31 -0.25
C SER A 242 -13.74 -1.67 -1.47
N LYS A 243 -14.17 -2.09 -2.67
CA LYS A 243 -13.69 -1.55 -3.94
C LYS A 243 -14.02 -0.07 -4.14
N SER A 244 -15.19 0.38 -3.67
CA SER A 244 -15.62 1.78 -3.83
C SER A 244 -14.64 2.77 -3.20
N VAL A 245 -14.09 2.42 -2.03
CA VAL A 245 -13.12 3.23 -1.30
C VAL A 245 -11.79 3.28 -2.02
N VAL A 246 -11.27 2.12 -2.45
CA VAL A 246 -10.02 2.02 -3.22
C VAL A 246 -10.10 2.86 -4.50
N VAL A 247 -11.22 2.79 -5.22
CA VAL A 247 -11.43 3.59 -6.44
C VAL A 247 -11.42 5.09 -6.12
N ALA A 248 -12.05 5.52 -5.04
CA ALA A 248 -12.09 6.93 -4.64
C ALA A 248 -10.69 7.46 -4.29
N ILE A 249 -9.90 6.72 -3.52
CA ILE A 249 -8.52 7.09 -3.17
C ILE A 249 -7.64 7.14 -4.42
N ASN A 250 -7.74 6.15 -5.32
CA ASN A 250 -7.00 6.12 -6.58
C ASN A 250 -7.32 7.31 -7.49
N LEU A 251 -8.60 7.70 -7.58
CA LEU A 251 -9.02 8.85 -8.35
C LEU A 251 -8.42 10.15 -7.80
N SER A 252 -8.43 10.31 -6.47
CA SER A 252 -7.77 11.45 -5.82
C SER A 252 -6.26 11.42 -6.06
N SER A 253 -5.59 10.28 -5.91
CA SER A 253 -4.15 10.14 -6.19
C SER A 253 -3.79 10.56 -7.62
N THR A 254 -4.57 10.12 -8.61
CA THR A 254 -4.41 10.51 -10.02
C THR A 254 -4.57 12.02 -10.22
N THR A 255 -5.53 12.62 -9.51
CA THR A 255 -5.77 14.07 -9.57
C THR A 255 -4.60 14.86 -8.98
N PHE A 256 -4.05 14.41 -7.85
CA PHE A 256 -2.86 15.02 -7.26
C PHE A 256 -1.61 14.84 -8.14
N GLU A 257 -1.50 13.71 -8.84
CA GLU A 257 -0.43 13.50 -9.82
C GLU A 257 -0.50 14.53 -10.96
N ALA A 258 -1.68 14.80 -11.50
CA ALA A 258 -1.85 15.83 -12.53
C ALA A 258 -1.43 17.24 -12.04
N VAL A 259 -1.70 17.56 -10.77
CA VAL A 259 -1.23 18.82 -10.17
C VAL A 259 0.30 18.85 -10.08
N VAL A 260 0.93 17.78 -9.61
CA VAL A 260 2.41 17.68 -9.52
C VAL A 260 3.02 17.89 -10.91
N GLN A 261 2.50 17.21 -11.93
CA GLN A 261 2.96 17.33 -13.31
C GLN A 261 2.75 18.75 -13.87
N THR A 262 1.71 19.45 -13.43
CA THR A 262 1.47 20.84 -13.83
C THR A 262 2.52 21.78 -13.22
N PHE A 263 2.95 21.56 -11.96
CA PHE A 263 4.11 22.29 -11.41
C PHE A 263 5.37 22.06 -12.24
N GLU A 264 5.67 20.80 -12.62
CA GLU A 264 6.82 20.46 -13.47
C GLU A 264 6.78 21.19 -14.81
N ALA A 265 5.61 21.24 -15.45
CA ALA A 265 5.41 21.97 -16.69
C ALA A 265 5.60 23.49 -16.51
N LEU A 266 5.06 24.08 -15.44
CA LEU A 266 5.21 25.51 -15.14
C LEU A 266 6.67 25.89 -14.91
N PHE A 267 7.43 25.05 -14.22
CA PHE A 267 8.84 25.25 -13.92
C PHE A 267 9.75 25.22 -15.16
N MET A 268 9.32 24.52 -16.21
CA MET A 268 10.04 24.42 -17.48
C MET A 268 9.64 25.50 -18.50
N ARG A 269 8.69 26.40 -18.19
CA ARG A 269 8.27 27.50 -19.08
C ARG A 269 9.18 28.72 -18.94
N ASP A 270 9.58 29.30 -20.08
CA ASP A 270 10.45 30.49 -20.11
C ASP A 270 9.80 31.73 -19.50
N LYS A 271 8.48 31.87 -19.68
CA LYS A 271 7.67 32.95 -19.12
C LYS A 271 6.59 32.37 -18.22
N LEU A 272 6.68 32.74 -16.95
CA LEU A 272 5.76 32.34 -15.89
C LEU A 272 5.44 33.56 -15.03
N ASP A 273 4.17 33.83 -14.81
CA ASP A 273 3.74 34.79 -13.79
C ASP A 273 3.69 34.09 -12.42
N SER A 274 4.15 34.79 -11.38
CA SER A 274 3.97 34.41 -9.97
C SER A 274 2.55 33.92 -9.67
N SER A 275 1.54 34.54 -10.27
CA SER A 275 0.14 34.18 -10.06
C SER A 275 -0.17 32.74 -10.48
N GLU A 276 0.48 32.21 -11.52
CA GLU A 276 0.25 30.84 -12.02
C GLU A 276 0.70 29.80 -10.99
N VAL A 277 1.83 30.01 -10.30
CA VAL A 277 2.33 29.07 -9.27
C VAL A 277 1.40 29.06 -8.04
N PHE A 278 0.96 30.23 -7.59
CA PHE A 278 0.00 30.33 -6.48
C PHE A 278 -1.38 29.80 -6.85
N ASN A 279 -1.82 29.99 -8.10
CA ASN A 279 -3.08 29.44 -8.58
C ASN A 279 -3.00 27.91 -8.64
N GLN A 280 -1.89 27.34 -9.11
CA GLN A 280 -1.71 25.89 -9.11
C GLN A 280 -1.76 25.31 -7.68
N MET A 281 -1.16 26.00 -6.70
CA MET A 281 -1.27 25.60 -5.30
C MET A 281 -2.71 25.75 -4.77
N LYS A 282 -3.44 26.77 -5.22
CA LYS A 282 -4.86 26.93 -4.90
C LYS A 282 -5.70 25.79 -5.49
N ASP A 283 -5.40 25.35 -6.70
CA ASP A 283 -6.08 24.22 -7.34
C ASP A 283 -5.80 22.93 -6.56
N PHE A 284 -4.55 22.67 -6.17
CA PHE A 284 -4.19 21.59 -5.24
C PHE A 284 -5.05 21.63 -3.96
N ILE A 285 -5.15 22.81 -3.33
CA ILE A 285 -5.93 23.00 -2.11
C ILE A 285 -7.41 22.71 -2.34
N ASN A 286 -7.99 23.17 -3.44
CA ASN A 286 -9.40 22.93 -3.74
C ASN A 286 -9.66 21.44 -4.04
N PHE A 287 -8.75 20.75 -4.74
CA PHE A 287 -8.89 19.32 -5.00
C PHE A 287 -8.86 18.48 -3.72
N SER A 288 -8.18 18.95 -2.68
CA SER A 288 -8.19 18.28 -1.38
C SER A 288 -9.56 18.20 -0.71
N ASP A 289 -10.52 19.03 -1.11
CA ASP A 289 -11.90 18.94 -0.59
C ASP A 289 -12.55 17.59 -0.90
N GLN A 290 -12.06 16.89 -1.94
CA GLN A 290 -12.48 15.54 -2.26
C GLN A 290 -12.04 14.50 -1.21
N LEU A 291 -11.01 14.79 -0.40
CA LEU A 291 -10.55 13.86 0.64
C LEU A 291 -11.55 13.76 1.81
N VAL A 292 -12.32 14.83 2.09
CA VAL A 292 -13.30 14.87 3.18
C VAL A 292 -14.39 13.81 3.03
N PRO A 293 -15.12 13.71 1.90
CA PRO A 293 -16.11 12.67 1.72
C PRO A 293 -15.50 11.27 1.67
N ILE A 294 -14.24 11.12 1.23
CA ILE A 294 -13.54 9.82 1.24
C ILE A 294 -13.26 9.37 2.67
N ALA A 295 -12.74 10.25 3.52
CA ALA A 295 -12.47 9.96 4.93
C ALA A 295 -13.75 9.55 5.67
N LYS A 296 -14.87 10.25 5.42
CA LYS A 296 -16.17 9.86 5.98
C LYS A 296 -16.62 8.49 5.45
N ASN A 297 -16.49 8.26 4.15
CA ASN A 297 -16.88 6.98 3.56
C ASN A 297 -16.04 5.81 4.12
N LEU A 298 -14.75 6.01 4.42
CA LEU A 298 -13.91 5.00 5.08
C LEU A 298 -14.47 4.59 6.46
N GLU A 299 -14.97 5.54 7.24
CA GLU A 299 -15.60 5.26 8.54
C GLU A 299 -16.91 4.46 8.35
N ASP A 300 -17.82 4.98 7.51
CA ASP A 300 -19.12 4.36 7.24
C ASP A 300 -18.95 2.92 6.73
N VAL A 301 -18.02 2.72 5.79
CA VAL A 301 -17.66 1.40 5.25
C VAL A 301 -17.01 0.51 6.30
N GLY A 302 -16.08 1.03 7.10
CA GLY A 302 -15.41 0.26 8.14
C GLY A 302 -16.39 -0.30 9.16
N VAL A 303 -17.39 0.51 9.57
CA VAL A 303 -18.48 0.08 10.47
C VAL A 303 -19.34 -0.99 9.80
N GLU A 304 -19.79 -0.75 8.56
CA GLU A 304 -20.65 -1.70 7.85
C GLU A 304 -19.94 -3.05 7.60
N LEU A 305 -18.65 -3.02 7.24
CA LEU A 305 -17.85 -4.23 7.09
C LEU A 305 -17.65 -4.94 8.43
N GLY A 306 -17.41 -4.20 9.52
CA GLY A 306 -17.34 -4.76 10.87
C GLY A 306 -18.60 -5.53 11.24
N ASP A 307 -19.77 -4.93 11.05
CA ASP A 307 -21.05 -5.57 11.32
C ASP A 307 -21.27 -6.83 10.48
N ASN A 308 -20.84 -6.81 9.22
CA ASN A 308 -20.95 -7.97 8.34
C ASN A 308 -19.94 -9.08 8.68
N VAL A 309 -18.70 -8.74 9.04
CA VAL A 309 -17.66 -9.68 9.47
C VAL A 309 -18.11 -10.42 10.74
N LEU A 310 -18.72 -9.73 11.71
CA LEU A 310 -19.21 -10.38 12.94
C LEU A 310 -20.27 -11.46 12.68
N LYS A 311 -21.06 -11.35 11.59
CA LYS A 311 -22.00 -12.39 11.18
C LYS A 311 -21.31 -13.70 10.78
N TYR A 312 -20.04 -13.64 10.39
CA TYR A 312 -19.20 -14.81 10.10
C TYR A 312 -18.65 -15.48 11.36
N GLY A 313 -18.90 -14.96 12.56
CA GLY A 313 -18.51 -15.61 13.83
C GLY A 313 -19.64 -16.38 14.52
N ASP A 314 -20.88 -16.22 14.06
CA ASP A 314 -22.05 -16.74 14.77
C ASP A 314 -22.40 -18.18 14.33
N PHE A 315 -21.68 -19.17 14.88
CA PHE A 315 -21.96 -20.60 14.67
C PHE A 315 -22.08 -21.41 15.96
N GLY A 316 -22.56 -20.77 17.04
CA GLY A 316 -22.69 -21.40 18.36
C GLY A 316 -23.48 -22.71 18.34
N THR A 317 -24.60 -22.75 17.60
CA THR A 317 -25.43 -23.95 17.44
C THR A 317 -24.67 -25.07 16.73
N LEU A 318 -23.98 -24.77 15.63
CA LEU A 318 -23.18 -25.72 14.86
C LEU A 318 -22.08 -26.34 15.75
N HIS A 319 -21.33 -25.50 16.47
CA HIS A 319 -20.28 -25.94 17.40
C HIS A 319 -20.84 -26.80 18.53
N GLN A 320 -21.97 -26.40 19.11
CA GLN A 320 -22.62 -27.14 20.19
C GLN A 320 -23.10 -28.52 19.72
N THR A 321 -23.65 -28.64 18.52
CA THR A 321 -24.11 -29.92 17.97
C THR A 321 -22.97 -30.92 17.81
N PHE A 322 -21.80 -30.49 17.32
CA PHE A 322 -20.63 -31.38 17.27
C PHE A 322 -20.12 -31.76 18.66
N LYS A 323 -20.17 -30.83 19.62
CA LYS A 323 -19.68 -31.05 20.99
C LYS A 323 -20.55 -32.02 21.79
N THR A 324 -21.87 -31.99 21.60
CA THR A 324 -22.81 -32.81 22.37
C THR A 324 -23.08 -34.18 21.75
N PHE A 325 -22.74 -34.38 20.48
CA PHE A 325 -22.95 -35.66 19.83
C PHE A 325 -21.99 -36.73 20.36
N ASN A 326 -22.56 -37.81 20.89
CA ASN A 326 -21.83 -39.01 21.22
C ASN A 326 -21.79 -39.96 19.99
N GLY A 327 -20.63 -40.05 19.34
CA GLY A 327 -20.39 -40.89 18.17
C GLY A 327 -19.90 -42.31 18.45
N ASP A 328 -19.94 -42.82 19.68
CA ASP A 328 -19.45 -44.17 20.06
C ASP A 328 -20.10 -45.31 19.26
N HIS A 329 -21.28 -45.06 18.69
CA HIS A 329 -22.07 -46.02 17.90
C HIS A 329 -21.79 -45.93 16.39
N LEU A 330 -20.95 -45.00 15.93
CA LEU A 330 -20.63 -44.84 14.51
C LEU A 330 -19.66 -45.93 14.03
N THR A 331 -20.01 -46.56 12.91
CA THR A 331 -19.09 -47.49 12.22
C THR A 331 -17.97 -46.72 11.50
N GLU A 332 -16.82 -47.37 11.27
CA GLU A 332 -15.71 -46.80 10.48
C GLU A 332 -16.17 -46.30 9.10
N LYS A 333 -17.11 -47.01 8.45
CA LYS A 333 -17.68 -46.59 7.15
C LYS A 333 -18.46 -45.28 7.25
N SER A 334 -19.19 -45.09 8.36
CA SER A 334 -19.90 -43.84 8.65
C SER A 334 -18.91 -42.70 8.90
N ILE A 335 -17.86 -42.96 9.68
CA ILE A 335 -16.81 -41.97 9.99
C ILE A 335 -16.05 -41.57 8.72
N SER A 336 -15.64 -42.53 7.88
CA SER A 336 -15.02 -42.25 6.58
C SER A 336 -15.92 -41.40 5.68
N THR A 337 -17.24 -41.63 5.70
CA THR A 337 -18.20 -40.80 4.96
C THR A 337 -18.29 -39.36 5.48
N ILE A 338 -18.27 -39.18 6.81
CA ILE A 338 -18.24 -37.86 7.46
C ILE A 338 -16.94 -37.13 7.10
N ARG A 339 -15.79 -37.79 7.27
CA ARG A 339 -14.45 -37.26 6.94
C ARG A 339 -14.35 -36.84 5.48
N ARG A 340 -14.84 -37.66 4.54
CA ARG A 340 -14.92 -37.31 3.12
C ARG A 340 -15.74 -36.04 2.86
N LYS A 341 -16.87 -35.86 3.56
CA LYS A 341 -17.71 -34.64 3.44
C LYS A 341 -17.02 -33.41 4.03
N LEU A 342 -16.24 -33.60 5.09
CA LEU A 342 -15.39 -32.57 5.71
C LEU A 342 -14.12 -32.28 4.91
N LYS A 343 -13.83 -33.06 3.85
CA LYS A 343 -12.57 -33.04 3.09
C LYS A 343 -11.32 -33.34 3.95
N LEU A 344 -11.51 -34.16 5.00
CA LEU A 344 -10.43 -34.72 5.81
C LEU A 344 -9.94 -36.04 5.20
N ASP A 345 -8.72 -36.46 5.56
CA ASP A 345 -8.17 -37.75 5.10
C ASP A 345 -9.08 -38.90 5.54
N GLN A 346 -9.53 -39.72 4.59
CA GLN A 346 -10.52 -40.78 4.81
C GLN A 346 -9.92 -42.14 5.22
N TYR A 347 -8.59 -42.24 5.35
CA TYR A 347 -7.86 -43.50 5.59
C TYR A 347 -7.14 -43.55 6.94
N ILE A 348 -7.05 -42.43 7.65
CA ILE A 348 -6.46 -42.32 8.99
C ILE A 348 -7.50 -41.81 10.00
N ASN A 349 -7.26 -42.01 11.29
CA ASN A 349 -8.06 -41.40 12.37
C ASN A 349 -9.57 -41.70 12.28
N LEU A 350 -9.94 -42.98 12.09
CA LEU A 350 -11.31 -43.45 11.86
C LEU A 350 -12.15 -43.63 13.14
N THR A 351 -11.76 -42.99 14.25
CA THR A 351 -12.61 -42.89 15.44
C THR A 351 -13.37 -41.56 15.46
N TRP A 352 -14.52 -41.53 16.15
CA TRP A 352 -15.25 -40.28 16.34
C TRP A 352 -14.41 -39.26 17.11
N ASN A 353 -13.65 -39.70 18.12
CA ASN A 353 -12.83 -38.82 18.94
C ASN A 353 -11.73 -38.13 18.11
N ASP A 354 -11.04 -38.85 17.23
CA ASP A 354 -10.01 -38.26 16.37
C ASP A 354 -10.64 -37.31 15.34
N THR A 355 -11.75 -37.70 14.72
CA THR A 355 -12.49 -36.86 13.78
C THR A 355 -13.02 -35.59 14.45
N TYR A 356 -13.51 -35.69 15.68
CA TYR A 356 -13.97 -34.55 16.47
C TYR A 356 -12.81 -33.60 16.84
N ASN A 357 -11.62 -34.13 17.14
CA ASN A 357 -10.44 -33.29 17.37
C ASN A 357 -10.03 -32.50 16.12
N GLU A 358 -10.10 -33.10 14.93
CA GLU A 358 -9.88 -32.39 13.66
C GLU A 358 -10.97 -31.33 13.40
N ILE A 359 -12.25 -31.64 13.66
CA ILE A 359 -13.36 -30.67 13.59
C ILE A 359 -13.14 -29.50 14.56
N LYS A 360 -12.65 -29.77 15.78
CA LYS A 360 -12.32 -28.72 16.75
C LYS A 360 -11.18 -27.83 16.24
N SER A 361 -10.22 -28.40 15.50
CA SER A 361 -9.19 -27.63 14.80
C SER A 361 -9.79 -26.74 13.72
N GLU A 362 -10.78 -27.21 12.96
CA GLU A 362 -11.48 -26.38 11.97
C GLU A 362 -12.18 -25.17 12.60
N PHE A 363 -12.87 -25.34 13.74
CA PHE A 363 -13.46 -24.21 14.47
C PHE A 363 -12.39 -23.21 14.93
N LYS A 364 -11.25 -23.69 15.45
CA LYS A 364 -10.13 -22.83 15.84
C LYS A 364 -9.54 -22.08 14.63
N SER A 365 -9.49 -22.71 13.46
CA SER A 365 -9.06 -22.06 12.22
C SER A 365 -10.06 -20.97 11.79
N ILE A 366 -11.37 -21.22 11.90
CA ILE A 366 -12.40 -20.18 11.65
C ILE A 366 -12.21 -18.98 12.58
N ASP A 367 -12.01 -19.21 13.89
CA ASP A 367 -11.78 -18.13 14.85
C ASP A 367 -10.50 -17.33 14.53
N THR A 368 -9.47 -18.02 14.02
CA THR A 368 -8.20 -17.39 13.62
C THR A 368 -8.40 -16.49 12.39
N GLU A 369 -9.11 -16.97 11.36
CA GLU A 369 -9.45 -16.16 10.18
C GLU A 369 -10.36 -14.98 10.54
N LEU A 370 -11.33 -15.18 11.45
CA LEU A 370 -12.19 -14.10 11.91
C LEU A 370 -11.41 -13.03 12.66
N SER A 371 -10.50 -13.46 13.55
CA SER A 371 -9.59 -12.54 14.26
C SER A 371 -8.72 -11.75 13.28
N ARG A 372 -8.26 -12.41 12.22
CA ARG A 372 -7.50 -11.78 11.13
C ARG A 372 -8.32 -10.72 10.38
N CYS A 373 -9.59 -10.98 10.08
CA CYS A 373 -10.51 -9.97 9.52
C CYS A 373 -10.66 -8.77 10.47
N ILE A 374 -10.89 -9.02 11.76
CA ILE A 374 -11.09 -7.96 12.77
C ILE A 374 -9.86 -7.05 12.86
N VAL A 375 -8.66 -7.63 12.86
CA VAL A 375 -7.41 -6.86 12.83
C VAL A 375 -7.29 -6.07 11.53
N ALA A 376 -7.59 -6.67 10.38
CA ALA A 376 -7.51 -5.97 9.09
C ALA A 376 -8.46 -4.78 8.99
N LEU A 377 -9.65 -4.82 9.61
CA LEU A 377 -10.57 -3.67 9.64
C LEU A 377 -9.95 -2.40 10.23
N GLN A 378 -8.93 -2.52 11.09
CA GLN A 378 -8.18 -1.37 11.62
C GLN A 378 -7.47 -0.58 10.50
N GLY A 379 -7.18 -1.21 9.35
CA GLY A 379 -6.60 -0.55 8.19
C GLY A 379 -7.48 0.59 7.64
N PHE A 380 -8.81 0.46 7.70
CA PHE A 380 -9.73 1.52 7.27
C PHE A 380 -9.59 2.77 8.16
N ASP A 381 -9.51 2.55 9.48
CA ASP A 381 -9.33 3.64 10.44
C ASP A 381 -7.98 4.32 10.28
N LEU A 382 -6.93 3.53 10.06
CA LEU A 382 -5.58 4.06 9.81
C LEU A 382 -5.56 4.95 8.56
N VAL A 383 -6.12 4.48 7.44
CA VAL A 383 -6.20 5.29 6.21
C VAL A 383 -7.03 6.54 6.44
N ARG A 384 -8.17 6.45 7.15
CA ARG A 384 -9.00 7.61 7.51
C ARG A 384 -8.18 8.65 8.29
N GLN A 385 -7.44 8.25 9.31
CA GLN A 385 -6.59 9.15 10.10
C GLN A 385 -5.55 9.86 9.23
N VAL A 386 -4.87 9.12 8.34
CA VAL A 386 -3.89 9.70 7.40
C VAL A 386 -4.54 10.76 6.52
N LEU A 387 -5.74 10.51 5.98
CA LEU A 387 -6.49 11.51 5.18
C LEU A 387 -6.87 12.74 6.01
N GLU A 388 -7.35 12.54 7.24
CA GLU A 388 -7.69 13.64 8.17
C GLU A 388 -6.47 14.50 8.51
N HIS A 389 -5.29 13.89 8.62
CA HIS A 389 -4.04 14.61 8.77
C HIS A 389 -3.82 15.52 7.56
N ARG A 390 -3.84 14.98 6.32
CA ARG A 390 -3.68 15.78 5.09
C ARG A 390 -4.68 16.94 5.02
N ILE A 391 -5.95 16.69 5.35
CA ILE A 391 -7.00 17.71 5.36
C ILE A 391 -6.65 18.85 6.33
N ALA A 392 -6.19 18.52 7.54
CA ALA A 392 -5.83 19.52 8.53
C ALA A 392 -4.68 20.44 8.07
N GLU A 393 -3.68 19.90 7.38
CA GLU A 393 -2.56 20.71 6.87
C GLU A 393 -2.98 21.59 5.69
N ILE A 394 -3.87 21.07 4.85
CA ILE A 394 -4.40 21.83 3.72
C ILE A 394 -5.31 22.97 4.21
N ASN A 395 -5.99 22.80 5.34
CA ASN A 395 -6.69 23.91 6.00
C ASN A 395 -5.72 25.01 6.46
N ILE A 396 -4.51 24.66 6.93
CA ILE A 396 -3.47 25.67 7.22
C ILE A 396 -3.12 26.44 5.93
N PHE A 397 -2.96 25.75 4.80
CA PHE A 397 -2.75 26.41 3.51
C PHE A 397 -3.92 27.33 3.14
N LYS A 398 -5.18 26.89 3.25
CA LYS A 398 -6.38 27.71 2.95
C LYS A 398 -6.38 29.01 3.74
N GLU A 399 -6.05 28.93 5.02
CA GLU A 399 -6.07 30.08 5.93
C GLU A 399 -4.91 31.05 5.69
N ASN A 400 -3.75 30.58 5.22
CA ASN A 400 -2.51 31.37 5.26
C ASN A 400 -1.87 31.66 3.89
N LEU A 401 -2.21 30.92 2.82
CA LEU A 401 -1.55 31.06 1.50
C LEU A 401 -1.69 32.47 0.92
N HIS A 402 -2.85 33.10 1.10
CA HIS A 402 -3.11 34.46 0.62
C HIS A 402 -2.24 35.51 1.33
N LEU A 403 -1.86 35.28 2.59
CA LEU A 403 -0.95 36.14 3.36
C LEU A 403 0.49 36.03 2.86
N VAL A 404 0.91 34.83 2.45
CA VAL A 404 2.22 34.64 1.80
C VAL A 404 2.26 35.34 0.45
N LYS A 405 1.20 35.18 -0.36
CA LYS A 405 1.10 35.86 -1.67
C LYS A 405 1.12 37.40 -1.55
N SER A 406 0.56 37.95 -0.49
CA SER A 406 0.53 39.40 -0.23
C SER A 406 1.72 39.92 0.57
N ASN A 407 2.73 39.08 0.85
CA ASN A 407 3.90 39.37 1.70
C ASN A 407 3.55 39.81 3.14
N GLN A 408 2.36 39.47 3.63
CA GLN A 408 1.94 39.69 5.02
C GLN A 408 2.43 38.58 5.97
N MET A 409 2.89 37.46 5.42
CA MET A 409 3.45 36.32 6.14
C MET A 409 4.65 35.77 5.36
N SER A 410 5.75 35.45 6.05
CA SER A 410 6.89 34.78 5.42
C SER A 410 6.57 33.32 5.09
N LEU A 411 7.20 32.79 4.05
CA LEU A 411 7.04 31.39 3.65
C LEU A 411 7.49 30.44 4.77
N GLU A 412 8.56 30.77 5.49
CA GLU A 412 9.15 29.99 6.58
C GLU A 412 8.15 29.80 7.71
N LYS A 413 7.35 30.83 8.02
CA LYS A 413 6.30 30.72 9.03
C LYS A 413 5.16 29.80 8.59
N LEU A 414 4.84 29.78 7.29
CA LEU A 414 3.85 28.86 6.74
C LEU A 414 4.38 27.42 6.74
N LYS A 415 5.62 27.24 6.28
CA LYS A 415 6.37 25.98 6.33
C LYS A 415 6.38 25.40 7.76
N GLU A 416 6.76 26.20 8.76
CA GLU A 416 6.81 25.78 10.15
C GLU A 416 5.45 25.26 10.65
N LYS A 417 4.35 26.00 10.40
CA LYS A 417 3.01 25.55 10.80
C LYS A 417 2.63 24.20 10.18
N ILE A 418 2.91 24.02 8.89
CA ILE A 418 2.58 22.78 8.17
C ILE A 418 3.47 21.62 8.66
N LEU A 419 4.77 21.84 8.80
CA LEU A 419 5.71 20.80 9.20
C LEU A 419 5.47 20.35 10.65
N ILE A 420 5.12 21.26 11.57
CA ILE A 420 4.68 20.89 12.93
C ILE A 420 3.45 20.01 12.85
N GLN A 421 2.47 20.40 12.02
CA GLN A 421 1.23 19.65 11.86
C GLN A 421 1.48 18.23 11.32
N ILE A 422 2.43 18.06 10.39
CA ILE A 422 2.86 16.76 9.90
C ILE A 422 3.45 15.95 11.05
N VAL A 423 4.52 16.47 11.68
CA VAL A 423 5.32 15.74 12.67
C VAL A 423 4.49 15.30 13.88
N ASP A 424 3.61 16.16 14.38
CA ASP A 424 2.77 15.86 15.55
C ASP A 424 1.71 14.78 15.27
N ARG A 425 1.51 14.40 13.99
CA ARG A 425 0.44 13.49 13.55
C ARG A 425 0.92 12.31 12.71
N LEU A 426 2.22 12.06 12.59
CA LEU A 426 2.73 10.88 11.89
C LEU A 426 2.31 9.61 12.64
N VAL A 427 1.40 8.83 12.06
CA VAL A 427 0.86 7.60 12.70
C VAL A 427 1.42 6.32 12.08
N THR A 428 1.86 6.39 10.83
CA THR A 428 2.41 5.23 10.10
C THR A 428 3.91 5.37 9.82
N ASP A 429 4.63 4.25 9.75
CA ASP A 429 6.04 4.27 9.33
C ASP A 429 6.19 4.75 7.88
N GLN A 430 5.20 4.46 7.04
CA GLN A 430 5.10 4.96 5.67
C GLN A 430 5.11 6.48 5.59
N GLU A 431 4.31 7.15 6.44
CA GLU A 431 4.31 8.60 6.53
C GLU A 431 5.64 9.13 7.06
N LYS A 432 6.26 8.45 8.05
CA LYS A 432 7.57 8.85 8.61
C LYS A 432 8.67 8.76 7.55
N PHE A 433 8.73 7.68 6.78
CA PHE A 433 9.68 7.52 5.69
C PHE A 433 9.41 8.55 4.57
N SER A 434 8.15 8.76 4.20
CA SER A 434 7.77 9.78 3.21
C SER A 434 8.15 11.19 3.67
N TYR A 435 7.90 11.52 4.94
CA TYR A 435 8.27 12.80 5.53
C TYR A 435 9.79 13.01 5.49
N SER A 436 10.55 12.03 5.97
CA SER A 436 12.02 12.05 5.96
C SER A 436 12.58 12.14 4.53
N PHE A 437 11.86 11.56 3.57
CA PHE A 437 12.19 11.67 2.16
C PHE A 437 12.00 13.13 1.69
N PHE A 438 10.80 13.70 1.75
CA PHE A 438 10.56 15.03 1.15
C PHE A 438 11.07 16.21 1.99
N PHE A 439 11.26 16.03 3.29
CA PHE A 439 11.67 17.08 4.22
C PHE A 439 12.82 16.62 5.14
N PRO A 440 14.03 16.42 4.59
CA PRO A 440 15.18 15.86 5.32
C PRO A 440 15.79 16.84 6.34
N ASP A 441 15.75 18.14 6.06
CA ASP A 441 16.39 19.19 6.88
C ASP A 441 15.42 19.79 7.92
N SER A 442 14.18 19.32 7.96
CA SER A 442 13.13 19.87 8.81
C SER A 442 13.01 19.18 10.16
N THR A 443 14.11 18.66 10.72
CA THR A 443 14.19 18.36 12.15
C THR A 443 13.96 19.66 12.92
N ILE A 444 12.69 20.00 13.13
CA ILE A 444 12.25 21.01 14.08
C ILE A 444 12.92 20.60 15.37
N LYS A 445 13.86 21.44 15.86
CA LYS A 445 14.64 21.20 17.07
C LYS A 445 13.79 20.40 18.07
N GLU A 446 14.15 19.13 18.28
CA GLU A 446 13.38 18.11 19.05
C GLU A 446 12.94 18.59 20.45
N ASN A 447 13.49 19.70 20.93
CA ASN A 447 13.23 20.29 22.23
C ASN A 447 11.94 21.13 22.35
N LYS A 448 11.02 21.13 21.37
CA LYS A 448 9.74 21.87 21.49
C LYS A 448 8.46 21.08 21.23
N SER A 449 8.52 19.96 20.51
CA SER A 449 7.39 19.02 20.46
C SER A 449 7.62 17.94 21.52
N LYS A 450 6.63 17.69 22.37
CA LYS A 450 6.59 16.46 23.17
C LYS A 450 6.21 15.31 22.24
N VAL A 451 7.05 15.02 21.25
CA VAL A 451 6.92 13.79 20.49
C VAL A 451 7.46 12.71 21.41
N ALA A 452 6.57 11.84 21.88
CA ALA A 452 6.99 10.52 22.32
C ALA A 452 7.66 9.90 21.10
N SER A 453 8.99 9.86 21.09
CA SER A 453 9.77 8.97 20.23
C SER A 453 9.43 7.55 20.67
N GLY A 454 8.24 7.09 20.29
CA GLY A 454 7.94 5.68 20.24
C GLY A 454 8.85 5.11 19.18
N ASP A 455 9.76 4.22 19.59
CA ASP A 455 10.47 3.34 18.68
C ASP A 455 9.50 2.79 17.63
N PRO A 456 9.95 2.58 16.38
CA PRO A 456 9.12 2.00 15.32
C PRO A 456 8.41 0.75 15.84
N VAL A 457 7.08 0.81 15.88
CA VAL A 457 6.26 -0.34 16.26
C VAL A 457 6.13 -1.18 15.01
N PHE A 458 6.98 -2.20 14.92
CA PHE A 458 6.81 -3.32 14.00
C PHE A 458 5.49 -4.01 14.36
N PHE A 459 4.48 -3.87 13.49
CA PHE A 459 3.24 -4.67 13.56
C PHE A 459 3.41 -5.97 12.77
#